data_AF-A0A2H6MVQ0-F1
#
_entry.id   AF-A0A2H6MVQ0-F1
#
_cell.length_a   1.000
_cell.length_b   1.000
_cell.length_c   1.000
_cell.angle_alpha   90.00
_cell.angle_beta   90.00
_cell.angle_gamma   90.00
#
_symmetry.space_group_name_H-M   'P 1'
#
loop_
_entity.id
_entity.type
_entity.pdbx_description
1 polymer ?
#
loop_
_entity_poly.entity_id
_entity_poly.type
_entity_poly.pdbx_seq_one_letter_code
_entity_poly.pdbx_strand_id
1 'polypeptide(L)'
;MALVSLCSYIDSKIFETEGKWKGSDKVRNIPWPEELVFNVDQKVLNDITCAKKKYYKQMSDLELVNYAFTTFGKALIKKHHLHPDTFVQIALQLTYYRCHGHPGSCYETATTRQFYHGRTETMRPCTIEVIEWCKSMLDPTVTQGQRKHLMLKAFARHNKLMKECENGRGFDRHLFGLQLLAREHSLPMPELFL
;
A
#
# COMPACT_ATOMS: atom_id res chain seq x y z
N MET A 1 5.75 -4.44 -6.54
CA MET A 1 7.12 -4.03 -6.95
C MET A 1 7.36 -4.11 -8.46
N ALA A 2 6.80 -5.08 -9.21
CA ALA A 2 7.08 -5.23 -10.66
C ALA A 2 6.87 -3.94 -11.49
N LEU A 3 5.72 -3.26 -11.32
CA LEU A 3 5.44 -1.99 -12.01
C LEU A 3 6.47 -0.91 -11.67
N VAL A 4 6.77 -0.72 -10.37
CA VAL A 4 7.75 0.29 -9.92
C VAL A 4 9.15 0.00 -10.47
N SER A 5 9.57 -1.27 -10.51
CA SER A 5 10.85 -1.67 -11.10
C SER A 5 10.91 -1.39 -12.60
N LEU A 6 9.83 -1.66 -13.34
CA LEU A 6 9.74 -1.33 -14.76
C LEU A 6 9.80 0.19 -14.98
N CYS A 7 9.01 0.95 -14.23
CA CYS A 7 9.02 2.41 -14.31
C CYS A 7 10.39 2.99 -13.98
N SER A 8 11.07 2.48 -12.94
CA SER A 8 12.41 2.92 -12.57
C SER A 8 13.46 2.58 -13.63
N TYR A 9 13.33 1.43 -14.30
CA TYR A 9 14.19 1.08 -15.44
C TYR A 9 13.99 2.04 -16.61
N ILE A 10 12.73 2.30 -17.00
CA ILE A 10 12.39 3.24 -18.07
C ILE A 10 12.90 4.64 -17.73
N ASP A 11 12.65 5.11 -16.51
CA ASP A 11 13.12 6.41 -16.01
C ASP A 11 14.65 6.51 -16.08
N SER A 12 15.36 5.48 -15.63
CA SER A 12 16.82 5.42 -15.73
C SER A 12 17.31 5.50 -17.18
N LYS A 13 16.60 4.85 -18.12
CA LYS A 13 16.92 4.91 -19.55
C LYS A 13 16.64 6.29 -20.16
N ILE A 14 15.58 6.96 -19.71
CA ILE A 14 15.29 8.34 -20.09
C ILE A 14 16.41 9.25 -19.61
N PHE A 15 16.85 9.14 -18.35
CA PHE A 15 17.97 9.93 -17.83
C PHE A 15 19.28 9.68 -18.56
N GLU A 16 19.65 8.42 -18.78
CA GLU A 16 20.86 8.02 -19.51
C GLU A 16 20.92 8.61 -20.93
N THR A 17 19.76 8.68 -21.58
CA THR A 17 19.63 9.18 -22.95
C THR A 17 19.30 10.67 -23.02
N GLU A 18 19.19 11.35 -21.88
CA GLU A 18 18.73 12.74 -21.78
C GLU A 18 17.35 12.96 -22.44
N GLY A 19 16.52 11.91 -22.43
CA GLY A 19 15.22 11.88 -23.10
C GLY A 19 15.29 11.93 -24.62
N LYS A 20 16.42 11.55 -25.23
CA LYS A 20 16.65 11.62 -26.67
C LYS A 20 17.01 10.28 -27.28
N TRP A 21 16.53 10.02 -28.48
CA TRP A 21 17.07 8.95 -29.30
C TRP A 21 18.47 9.32 -29.80
N LYS A 22 19.46 8.46 -29.54
CA LYS A 22 20.87 8.64 -29.95
C LYS A 22 21.33 7.61 -31.00
N GLY A 23 20.40 6.79 -31.50
CA GLY A 23 20.69 5.76 -32.49
C GLY A 23 20.49 6.27 -33.92
N SER A 24 20.37 5.34 -34.88
CA SER A 24 20.10 5.69 -36.27
C SER A 24 18.65 6.15 -36.45
N ASP A 25 18.44 7.26 -37.17
CA ASP A 25 17.11 7.74 -37.58
C ASP A 25 16.54 7.00 -38.82
N LYS A 26 17.23 5.95 -39.29
CA LYS A 26 16.77 5.15 -40.42
C LYS A 26 15.47 4.43 -40.06
N VAL A 27 14.37 4.83 -40.69
CA VAL A 27 13.09 4.12 -40.61
C VAL A 27 13.13 2.93 -41.57
N ARG A 28 13.04 1.72 -41.02
CA ARG A 28 12.92 0.49 -41.82
C ARG A 28 11.50 0.37 -42.36
N ASN A 29 11.35 -0.35 -43.47
CA ASN A 29 10.03 -0.71 -43.98
C ASN A 29 9.41 -1.78 -43.07
N ILE A 30 8.60 -1.34 -42.10
CA ILE A 30 7.84 -2.20 -41.18
C ILE A 30 6.34 -2.10 -41.50
N PRO A 31 5.53 -3.13 -41.18
CA PRO A 31 4.09 -3.07 -41.37
C PRO A 31 3.47 -1.87 -40.63
N TRP A 32 2.41 -1.31 -41.22
CA TRP A 32 1.61 -0.27 -40.58
C TRP A 32 0.86 -0.85 -39.37
N PRO A 33 0.65 -0.05 -38.31
CA PRO A 33 -0.26 -0.43 -37.24
C PRO A 33 -1.66 -0.74 -37.80
N GLU A 34 -2.24 -1.84 -37.34
CA GLU A 34 -3.57 -2.30 -37.75
C GLU A 34 -4.62 -1.82 -36.73
N GLU A 35 -5.68 -1.18 -37.22
CA GLU A 35 -6.80 -0.77 -36.38
C GLU A 35 -7.64 -1.99 -35.98
N LEU A 36 -7.93 -2.12 -34.68
CA LEU A 36 -8.84 -3.14 -34.18
C LEU A 36 -10.28 -2.62 -34.27
N VAL A 37 -10.95 -2.89 -35.40
CA VAL A 37 -12.33 -2.46 -35.66
C VAL A 37 -13.32 -3.43 -35.00
N PHE A 38 -13.90 -3.00 -33.88
CA PHE A 38 -14.93 -3.76 -33.19
C PHE A 38 -16.31 -3.54 -33.84
N ASN A 39 -17.01 -4.63 -34.15
CA ASN A 39 -18.41 -4.57 -34.53
C ASN A 39 -19.27 -4.40 -33.28
N VAL A 40 -19.96 -3.27 -33.17
CA VAL A 40 -20.82 -2.94 -32.02
C VAL A 40 -22.24 -2.68 -32.49
N ASP A 41 -23.21 -3.15 -31.71
CA ASP A 41 -24.62 -2.88 -31.92
C ASP A 41 -25.12 -1.75 -31.00
N GLN A 42 -26.39 -1.40 -31.12
CA GLN A 42 -26.98 -0.35 -30.30
C GLN A 42 -26.95 -0.69 -28.80
N LYS A 43 -27.04 -1.98 -28.45
CA LYS A 43 -26.97 -2.42 -27.05
C LYS A 43 -25.58 -2.12 -26.47
N VAL A 44 -24.51 -2.51 -27.16
CA VAL A 44 -23.13 -2.25 -26.75
C VAL A 44 -22.85 -0.75 -26.68
N LEU A 45 -23.34 0.04 -27.64
CA LEU A 45 -23.20 1.51 -27.60
C LEU A 45 -23.89 2.13 -26.37
N ASN A 46 -25.06 1.60 -26.00
CA ASN A 46 -25.76 2.02 -24.78
C ASN A 46 -24.99 1.59 -23.52
N ASP A 47 -24.44 0.38 -23.50
CA ASP A 47 -23.62 -0.15 -22.39
C ASP A 47 -22.35 0.69 -22.21
N ILE A 48 -21.66 1.07 -23.29
CA ILE A 48 -20.50 1.99 -23.28
C ILE A 48 -20.89 3.35 -22.67
N THR A 49 -22.03 3.89 -23.10
CA THR A 49 -22.53 5.18 -22.59
C THR A 49 -22.82 5.11 -21.08
N CYS A 50 -23.46 4.02 -20.64
CA CYS A 50 -23.75 3.78 -19.23
C CYS A 50 -22.45 3.61 -18.42
N ALA A 51 -21.50 2.83 -18.92
CA ALA A 51 -20.20 2.61 -18.28
C ALA A 51 -19.43 3.92 -18.11
N LYS A 52 -19.40 4.77 -19.15
CA LYS A 52 -18.77 6.09 -19.11
C LYS A 52 -19.42 6.99 -18.06
N LYS A 53 -20.76 7.03 -17.99
CA LYS A 53 -21.49 7.81 -16.98
C LYS A 53 -21.20 7.31 -15.57
N LYS A 54 -21.17 5.99 -15.36
CA LYS A 54 -20.83 5.38 -14.07
C LYS A 54 -19.41 5.73 -13.65
N TYR A 55 -18.45 5.63 -14.56
CA TYR A 55 -17.06 5.98 -14.30
C TYR A 55 -16.91 7.44 -13.84
N TYR A 56 -17.48 8.40 -14.57
CA TYR A 56 -17.34 9.81 -14.19
C TYR A 56 -18.04 10.14 -12.87
N LYS A 57 -19.18 9.50 -12.57
CA LYS A 57 -19.85 9.65 -11.27
C LYS A 57 -18.99 9.11 -10.12
N GLN A 58 -18.26 8.01 -10.33
CA GLN A 58 -17.36 7.46 -9.31
C GLN A 58 -16.11 8.34 -9.14
N MET A 59 -15.53 8.81 -10.25
CA MET A 59 -14.33 9.65 -10.21
C MET A 59 -14.57 11.03 -9.60
N SER A 60 -15.79 11.57 -9.68
CA SER A 60 -16.10 12.88 -9.09
C SER A 60 -16.05 12.89 -7.56
N ASP A 61 -16.07 11.73 -6.91
CA ASP A 61 -16.01 11.57 -5.45
C ASP A 61 -14.60 11.19 -4.95
N LEU A 62 -13.60 11.16 -5.84
CA LEU A 62 -12.22 10.88 -5.47
C LEU A 62 -11.48 12.16 -5.11
N GLU A 63 -11.09 12.29 -3.84
CA GLU A 63 -10.17 13.33 -3.38
C GLU A 63 -8.74 12.80 -3.33
N LEU A 64 -7.81 13.49 -4.01
CA LEU A 64 -6.39 13.13 -4.04
C LEU A 64 -5.53 14.34 -3.66
N VAL A 65 -4.74 14.17 -2.61
CA VAL A 65 -3.68 15.11 -2.24
C VAL A 65 -2.34 14.39 -2.32
N ASN A 66 -1.46 14.85 -3.20
CA ASN A 66 -0.08 14.37 -3.29
C ASN A 66 0.87 15.42 -2.73
N TYR A 67 1.68 15.04 -1.75
CA TYR A 67 2.58 15.94 -1.06
C TYR A 67 3.98 15.33 -0.91
N ALA A 68 5.00 16.07 -1.35
CA ALA A 68 6.39 15.70 -1.18
C ALA A 68 6.94 16.30 0.12
N PHE A 69 7.20 15.45 1.12
CA PHE A 69 7.86 15.86 2.36
C PHE A 69 9.38 15.98 2.15
N THR A 70 9.91 17.21 2.16
CA THR A 70 11.33 17.49 1.82
C THR A 70 12.22 17.80 3.02
N THR A 71 11.68 17.89 4.23
CA THR A 71 12.45 18.24 5.45
C THR A 71 13.54 17.22 5.76
N PHE A 72 13.27 15.93 5.55
CA PHE A 72 14.24 14.84 5.68
C PHE A 72 13.74 13.58 4.97
N GLY A 73 14.61 12.57 4.85
CA GLY A 73 14.25 11.26 4.32
C GLY A 73 14.92 10.10 5.07
N LYS A 74 14.99 8.94 4.42
CA LYS A 74 15.52 7.70 5.01
C LYS A 74 16.93 7.83 5.61
N ALA A 75 17.77 8.72 5.07
CA ALA A 75 19.13 8.94 5.55
C ALA A 75 19.16 9.42 7.02
N LEU A 76 18.30 10.39 7.37
CA LEU A 76 18.21 10.89 8.74
C LEU A 76 17.55 9.86 9.67
N ILE A 77 16.47 9.23 9.22
CA ILE A 77 15.75 8.24 10.03
C ILE A 77 16.68 7.08 10.43
N LYS A 78 17.48 6.58 9.48
CA LYS A 78 18.45 5.51 9.73
C LYS A 78 19.60 5.93 10.66
N LYS A 79 19.99 7.22 10.69
CA LYS A 79 20.98 7.74 11.65
C LYS A 79 20.52 7.57 13.10
N HIS A 80 19.21 7.50 13.33
CA HIS A 80 18.62 7.23 14.65
C HIS A 80 18.30 5.74 14.90
N HIS A 81 18.80 4.83 14.05
CA HIS A 81 18.52 3.39 14.13
C HIS A 81 17.04 3.03 14.04
N LEU A 82 16.25 3.84 13.34
CA LEU A 82 14.84 3.60 13.08
C LEU A 82 14.63 3.10 11.64
N HIS A 83 13.67 2.20 11.45
CA HIS A 83 13.30 1.73 10.12
C HIS A 83 12.38 2.77 9.44
N PRO A 84 12.70 3.25 8.20
CA PRO A 84 11.92 4.31 7.55
C PRO A 84 10.45 3.99 7.30
N ASP A 85 10.15 2.74 6.94
CA ASP A 85 8.78 2.29 6.70
C ASP A 85 7.95 2.34 8.00
N THR A 86 8.45 1.72 9.06
CA THR A 86 7.85 1.78 10.40
C THR A 86 7.67 3.22 10.89
N PHE A 87 8.65 4.10 10.64
CA PHE A 87 8.56 5.51 11.02
C PHE A 87 7.34 6.19 10.37
N VAL A 88 7.13 5.98 9.07
CA VAL A 88 5.99 6.53 8.34
C VAL A 88 4.68 5.90 8.82
N GLN A 89 4.66 4.59 9.04
CA GLN A 89 3.47 3.86 9.51
C GLN A 89 2.98 4.34 10.87
N ILE A 90 3.87 4.47 11.86
CA ILE A 90 3.45 4.97 13.16
C ILE A 90 3.09 6.46 13.09
N ALA A 91 3.77 7.27 12.25
CA ALA A 91 3.40 8.66 12.05
C ALA A 91 1.99 8.81 11.45
N LEU A 92 1.59 7.90 10.55
CA LEU A 92 0.24 7.82 10.02
C LEU A 92 -0.77 7.46 11.12
N GLN A 93 -0.45 6.51 11.99
CA GLN A 93 -1.30 6.16 13.14
C GLN A 93 -1.52 7.35 14.09
N LEU A 94 -0.46 8.09 14.43
CA LEU A 94 -0.56 9.29 15.26
C LEU A 94 -1.37 10.40 14.58
N THR A 95 -1.17 10.60 13.28
CA THR A 95 -1.92 11.59 12.49
C THR A 95 -3.41 11.24 12.48
N TYR A 96 -3.76 9.99 12.19
CA TYR A 96 -5.16 9.53 12.22
C TYR A 96 -5.78 9.71 13.60
N TYR A 97 -5.08 9.27 14.66
CA TYR A 97 -5.57 9.41 16.04
C TYR A 97 -5.81 10.87 16.42
N ARG A 98 -4.95 11.79 15.96
CA ARG A 98 -5.11 13.25 16.17
C ARG A 98 -6.33 13.82 15.44
N CYS A 99 -6.56 13.40 14.20
CA CYS A 99 -7.65 13.91 13.38
C CYS A 99 -9.02 13.39 13.81
N HIS A 100 -9.08 12.14 14.29
CA HIS A 100 -10.35 11.45 14.54
C HIS A 100 -10.62 11.13 16.02
N GLY A 101 -9.64 11.28 16.91
CA GLY A 101 -9.79 11.04 18.34
C GLY A 101 -9.84 9.57 18.76
N HIS A 102 -9.71 8.62 17.83
CA HIS A 102 -9.69 7.19 18.09
C HIS A 102 -8.69 6.45 17.18
N PRO A 103 -8.30 5.21 17.52
CA PRO A 103 -7.45 4.39 16.65
C PRO A 103 -8.13 4.07 15.31
N GLY A 104 -7.35 4.05 14.23
CA GLY A 104 -7.81 3.65 12.90
C GLY A 104 -7.28 2.28 12.52
N SER A 105 -8.17 1.33 12.22
CA SER A 105 -7.77 0.04 11.63
C SER A 105 -7.00 0.29 10.34
N CYS A 106 -5.78 -0.24 10.26
CA CYS A 106 -4.88 0.00 9.16
C CYS A 106 -4.41 -1.32 8.55
N TYR A 107 -4.40 -1.35 7.22
CA TYR A 107 -3.86 -2.42 6.41
C TYR A 107 -2.53 -1.94 5.84
N GLU A 108 -1.46 -2.70 6.09
CA GLU A 108 -0.18 -2.53 5.42
C GLU A 108 0.19 -3.79 4.65
N THR A 109 0.73 -3.61 3.45
CA THR A 109 1.13 -4.73 2.59
C THR A 109 2.48 -5.29 3.05
N ALA A 110 2.50 -6.52 3.55
CA ALA A 110 3.74 -7.29 3.71
C ALA A 110 3.95 -8.20 2.49
N THR A 111 5.14 -8.18 1.87
CA THR A 111 5.44 -9.03 0.72
C THR A 111 5.81 -10.45 1.17
N THR A 112 5.18 -11.46 0.56
CA THR A 112 5.50 -12.88 0.81
C THR A 112 6.24 -13.53 -0.38
N ARG A 113 6.82 -12.72 -1.27
CA ARG A 113 7.51 -13.15 -2.51
C ARG A 113 8.70 -14.10 -2.32
N GLN A 114 9.16 -14.33 -1.09
CA GLN A 114 10.16 -15.37 -0.81
C GLN A 114 9.59 -16.79 -0.95
N PHE A 115 8.27 -16.95 -0.89
CA PHE A 115 7.59 -18.21 -1.17
C PHE A 115 7.24 -18.31 -2.66
N TYR A 116 7.12 -19.55 -3.16
CA TYR A 116 6.67 -19.82 -4.53
C TYR A 116 5.30 -19.16 -4.78
N HIS A 117 5.21 -18.34 -5.83
CA HIS A 117 4.03 -17.52 -6.16
C HIS A 117 3.53 -16.60 -5.03
N GLY A 118 4.38 -16.32 -4.05
CA GLY A 118 4.04 -15.45 -2.93
C GLY A 118 3.65 -14.05 -3.39
N ARG A 119 2.52 -13.57 -2.87
CA ARG A 119 2.02 -12.21 -3.09
C ARG A 119 2.17 -11.38 -1.83
N THR A 120 1.13 -11.34 -1.00
CA THR A 120 1.05 -10.45 0.15
C THR A 120 0.37 -11.10 1.35
N GLU A 121 0.76 -10.62 2.53
CA GLU A 121 0.04 -10.76 3.80
C GLU A 121 -0.40 -9.36 4.28
N THR A 122 -1.42 -9.28 5.13
CA THR A 122 -1.79 -8.07 5.86
C THR A 122 -0.93 -7.94 7.11
N MET A 123 -0.15 -6.87 7.18
CA MET A 123 0.38 -6.39 8.46
C MET A 123 -0.63 -5.36 9.02
N ARG A 124 -0.92 -5.43 10.32
CA ARG A 124 -1.85 -4.53 11.01
C ARG A 124 -1.09 -3.56 11.92
N PRO A 125 -0.77 -2.33 11.48
CA PRO A 125 0.01 -1.37 12.27
C PRO A 125 -0.69 -0.84 13.52
N CYS A 126 -2.03 -0.92 13.59
CA CYS A 126 -2.81 -0.39 14.71
C CYS A 126 -2.73 -1.33 15.94
N THR A 127 -1.55 -1.45 16.53
CA THR A 127 -1.30 -2.30 17.71
C THR A 127 -1.53 -1.53 19.01
N ILE A 128 -1.62 -2.26 20.12
CA ILE A 128 -1.77 -1.67 21.46
C ILE A 128 -0.60 -0.72 21.75
N GLU A 129 0.64 -1.11 21.43
CA GLU A 129 1.84 -0.32 21.64
C GLU A 129 1.82 1.00 20.83
N VAL A 130 1.33 0.95 19.59
CA VAL A 130 1.16 2.16 18.77
C VAL A 130 0.08 3.06 19.36
N ILE A 131 -1.04 2.50 19.84
CA ILE A 131 -2.13 3.26 20.48
C ILE A 131 -1.65 3.90 21.79
N GLU A 132 -0.92 3.17 22.64
CA GLU A 132 -0.32 3.70 23.87
C GLU A 132 0.62 4.86 23.58
N TRP A 133 1.49 4.71 22.57
CA TRP A 133 2.34 5.80 22.14
C TRP A 133 1.53 7.00 21.63
N CYS A 134 0.48 6.78 20.81
CA CYS A 134 -0.38 7.86 20.32
C CYS A 134 -1.04 8.63 21.46
N LYS A 135 -1.58 7.94 22.46
CA LYS A 135 -2.15 8.55 23.68
C LYS A 135 -1.09 9.38 24.41
N SER A 136 0.11 8.84 24.59
CA SER A 136 1.21 9.53 25.28
C SER A 136 1.67 10.82 24.59
N MET A 137 1.53 10.89 23.26
CA MET A 137 1.90 12.05 22.46
C MET A 137 0.88 13.20 22.56
N LEU A 138 -0.31 12.94 23.11
CA LEU A 138 -1.39 13.90 23.33
C LEU A 138 -1.61 14.25 24.80
N ASP A 139 -1.04 13.47 25.71
CA ASP A 139 -1.11 13.73 27.14
C ASP A 139 -0.03 14.73 27.59
N PRO A 140 -0.40 15.92 28.12
CA PRO A 140 0.57 16.93 28.56
C PRO A 140 1.35 16.51 29.81
N THR A 141 0.88 15.51 30.56
CA THR A 141 1.53 15.01 31.78
C THR A 141 2.67 14.04 31.50
N VAL A 142 2.73 13.49 30.28
CA VAL A 142 3.75 12.49 29.91
C VAL A 142 5.04 13.16 29.46
N THR A 143 6.15 12.74 30.06
CA THR A 143 7.49 13.27 29.77
C THR A 143 7.99 12.88 28.37
N GLN A 144 8.94 13.65 27.83
CA GLN A 144 9.60 13.31 26.57
C GLN A 144 10.30 11.93 26.62
N GLY A 145 10.89 11.58 27.76
CA GLY A 145 11.53 10.28 27.97
C GLY A 145 10.53 9.12 27.85
N GLN A 146 9.36 9.25 28.49
CA GLN A 146 8.28 8.26 28.39
C GLN A 146 7.72 8.15 26.97
N ARG A 147 7.48 9.28 26.28
CA ARG A 147 7.05 9.29 24.87
C ARG A 147 8.03 8.56 23.97
N LYS A 148 9.34 8.81 24.14
CA LYS A 148 10.40 8.11 23.40
C LYS A 148 10.40 6.61 23.70
N HIS A 149 10.25 6.22 24.96
CA HIS A 149 10.19 4.80 25.35
C HIS A 149 9.01 4.07 24.70
N LEU A 150 7.82 4.65 24.76
CA LEU A 150 6.62 4.09 24.13
C LEU A 150 6.75 4.03 22.60
N MET A 151 7.34 5.05 21.99
CA MET A 151 7.66 5.05 20.56
C MET A 151 8.55 3.85 20.19
N LEU A 152 9.63 3.62 20.94
CA LEU A 152 10.55 2.51 20.66
C LEU A 152 9.87 1.13 20.82
N LYS A 153 8.95 0.98 21.78
CA LYS A 153 8.11 -0.23 21.90
C LYS A 153 7.22 -0.42 20.67
N ALA A 154 6.56 0.64 20.21
CA ALA A 154 5.74 0.62 19.00
C ALA A 154 6.57 0.22 17.77
N PHE A 155 7.77 0.77 17.61
CA PHE A 155 8.71 0.38 16.56
C PHE A 155 9.09 -1.11 16.63
N ALA A 156 9.46 -1.60 17.82
CA ALA A 156 9.84 -2.98 18.01
C ALA A 156 8.70 -3.94 17.65
N ARG A 157 7.46 -3.60 18.05
CA ARG A 157 6.28 -4.40 17.73
C ARG A 157 5.99 -4.43 16.24
N HIS A 158 5.95 -3.25 15.59
CA HIS A 158 5.70 -3.15 14.14
C HIS A 158 6.73 -3.93 13.34
N ASN A 159 8.02 -3.73 13.61
CA ASN A 159 9.10 -4.45 12.92
C ASN A 159 8.98 -5.97 13.09
N LYS A 160 8.65 -6.44 14.30
CA LYS A 160 8.43 -7.87 14.56
C LYS A 160 7.26 -8.41 13.73
N LEU A 161 6.12 -7.73 13.76
CA LEU A 161 4.92 -8.14 13.02
C LEU A 161 5.14 -8.12 11.51
N MET A 162 5.79 -7.09 10.98
CA MET A 162 6.17 -7.03 9.57
C MET A 162 7.02 -8.23 9.18
N LYS A 163 8.05 -8.54 9.98
CA LYS A 163 8.90 -9.71 9.72
C LYS A 163 8.13 -11.03 9.81
N GLU A 164 7.21 -11.17 10.76
CA GLU A 164 6.34 -12.35 10.86
C GLU A 164 5.46 -12.49 9.60
N CYS A 165 4.83 -11.39 9.16
CA CYS A 165 3.98 -11.38 7.96
C CYS A 165 4.76 -11.72 6.69
N GLU A 166 5.93 -11.13 6.48
CA GLU A 166 6.82 -11.45 5.34
C GLU A 166 7.20 -12.95 5.32
N ASN A 167 7.37 -13.55 6.50
CA ASN A 167 7.67 -14.98 6.69
C ASN A 167 6.44 -15.88 6.71
N GLY A 168 5.28 -15.41 6.24
CA GLY A 168 4.06 -16.23 6.16
C GLY A 168 3.51 -16.62 7.52
N ARG A 169 3.83 -15.86 8.57
CA ARG A 169 3.34 -16.03 9.94
C ARG A 169 2.35 -14.95 10.35
N GLY A 170 1.87 -14.16 9.40
CA GLY A 170 0.67 -13.35 9.59
C GLY A 170 -0.58 -14.24 9.66
N PHE A 171 -1.71 -13.65 10.04
CA PHE A 171 -2.93 -14.42 10.29
C PHE A 171 -4.06 -14.11 9.32
N ASP A 172 -4.05 -12.96 8.65
CA ASP A 172 -5.17 -12.50 7.82
C ASP A 172 -5.44 -13.46 6.65
N ARG A 173 -4.41 -13.90 5.90
CA ARG A 173 -4.61 -14.90 4.84
C ARG A 173 -5.00 -16.26 5.38
N HIS A 174 -4.51 -16.64 6.55
CA HIS A 174 -4.89 -17.89 7.19
C HIS A 174 -6.38 -17.89 7.55
N LEU A 175 -6.86 -16.84 8.23
CA LEU A 175 -8.28 -16.70 8.57
C LEU A 175 -9.17 -16.63 7.32
N PHE A 176 -8.71 -15.94 6.27
CA PHE A 176 -9.43 -15.93 4.99
C PHE A 176 -9.51 -17.33 4.37
N GLY A 177 -8.45 -18.13 4.45
CA GLY A 177 -8.47 -19.54 4.02
C GLY A 177 -9.51 -20.36 4.77
N LEU A 178 -9.60 -20.22 6.10
CA LEU A 178 -10.63 -20.89 6.91
C LEU A 178 -12.05 -20.46 6.51
N GLN A 179 -12.24 -19.16 6.24
CA GLN A 179 -13.52 -18.63 5.77
C GLN A 179 -13.92 -19.23 4.41
N LEU A 180 -12.98 -19.36 3.47
CA LEU A 180 -13.23 -19.96 2.16
C LEU A 180 -13.57 -21.45 2.29
N LEU A 181 -12.82 -22.20 3.11
CA LEU A 181 -13.09 -23.62 3.37
C LEU A 181 -14.50 -23.83 3.92
N ALA A 182 -14.94 -23.02 4.88
CA ALA A 182 -16.31 -23.12 5.40
C ALA A 182 -17.36 -22.94 4.28
N ARG A 183 -17.15 -22.00 3.36
CA ARG A 183 -18.03 -21.78 2.20
C ARG A 183 -17.99 -22.94 1.21
N GLU A 184 -16.80 -23.41 0.85
CA GLU A 184 -16.63 -24.52 -0.09
C GLU A 184 -17.28 -25.80 0.41
N HIS A 185 -17.25 -26.02 1.73
CA HIS A 185 -17.91 -27.14 2.38
C HIS A 185 -19.38 -26.88 2.77
N SER A 186 -19.96 -25.73 2.38
CA SER A 186 -21.34 -25.33 2.70
C SER A 186 -21.66 -25.40 4.20
N LEU A 187 -20.65 -25.15 5.05
CA LEU A 187 -20.83 -25.05 6.49
C LEU A 187 -21.44 -23.68 6.83
N PRO A 188 -22.20 -23.57 7.94
CA PRO A 188 -22.57 -22.27 8.46
C PRO A 188 -21.30 -21.45 8.72
N MET A 189 -21.34 -20.16 8.38
CA MET A 189 -20.21 -19.27 8.59
C MET A 189 -19.91 -19.20 10.10
N PRO A 190 -18.67 -19.51 10.54
CA PRO A 190 -18.30 -19.41 11.95
C PRO A 190 -18.56 -18.00 12.50
N GLU A 191 -19.08 -17.90 13.73
CA GLU A 191 -19.39 -16.62 14.40
C GLU A 191 -18.22 -15.63 14.42
N LEU A 192 -16.99 -16.12 14.40
CA LEU A 192 -15.78 -15.28 14.30
C LEU A 192 -15.80 -14.33 13.08
N PHE A 193 -16.48 -14.70 11.99
CA PHE A 193 -16.52 -13.96 10.74
C PHE A 193 -17.85 -13.25 10.46
N LEU A 194 -18.81 -13.35 11.39
CA LEU A 194 -20.15 -12.77 11.27
C LEU A 194 -20.21 -11.35 11.84
#